data_AF-A0A6A6KX24-F1
#
_entry.id   AF-A0A6A6KX24-F1
#
_cell.length_a   1.000
_cell.length_b   1.000
_cell.length_c   1.000
_cell.angle_alpha   90.00
_cell.angle_beta   90.00
_cell.angle_gamma   90.00
#
_symmetry.space_group_name_H-M   'P 1'
#
loop_
_entity.id
_entity.type
_entity.pdbx_description
1 polymer ?
#
loop_
_entity_poly.entity_id
_entity_poly.type
_entity_poly.pdbx_seq_one_letter_code
_entity_poly.pdbx_strand_id
1 'polypeptide(L)'
;MKRGDWYRTKDLVLKGADWIVNEVKKSGLQGRGGSGFPSGLKWLFMPKVSDGRPSYLVVNADESELGTCKDREIMRHDPHKLLEGCLIAGVGMRASAAYIYIRGEYVNERHVNKPCTVEKEMSISLKELIKRHCGGVRGLGTAAVIVKDKSTDVVDAIARLSYFYKHESCRQCTPCREGTGWLWMIMERLKVGNSNLEEIDMLQEVTKQIEGHTICALGDAAAWPVQGLIRHFRPKLERRIKESVERELLEAAV
;
A
#
# COMPACT_ATOMS: atom_id res chain seq x y z
N MET A 1 22.42 24.38 -6.66
CA MET A 1 21.00 24.23 -6.30
C MET A 1 20.78 24.71 -4.87
N LYS A 2 19.64 25.34 -4.55
CA LYS A 2 19.43 26.01 -3.25
C LYS A 2 19.09 25.05 -2.08
N ARG A 3 18.67 23.80 -2.38
CA ARG A 3 18.16 22.83 -1.39
C ARG A 3 19.17 21.76 -0.97
N GLY A 4 20.39 21.79 -1.49
CA GLY A 4 21.42 20.79 -1.18
C GLY A 4 21.40 19.53 -2.05
N ASP A 5 20.47 19.42 -2.99
CA ASP A 5 20.49 18.34 -3.99
C ASP A 5 21.79 18.41 -4.83
N TRP A 6 22.35 17.25 -5.18
CA TRP A 6 23.62 17.07 -5.89
C TRP A 6 24.86 17.58 -5.13
N TYR A 7 24.75 17.75 -3.81
CA TYR A 7 25.86 18.22 -3.00
C TYR A 7 26.87 17.09 -2.75
N ARG A 8 28.08 17.25 -3.26
CA ARG A 8 29.20 16.30 -3.07
C ARG A 8 28.87 14.86 -3.50
N THR A 9 27.93 14.67 -4.42
CA THR A 9 27.55 13.35 -4.95
C THR A 9 28.75 12.64 -5.57
N LYS A 10 29.65 13.39 -6.23
CA LYS A 10 30.91 12.84 -6.75
C LYS A 10 31.75 12.19 -5.66
N ASP A 11 31.91 12.83 -4.50
CA ASP A 11 32.65 12.28 -3.37
C ASP A 11 31.99 11.00 -2.86
N LEU A 12 30.65 10.97 -2.80
CA LEU A 12 29.89 9.79 -2.36
C LEU A 12 30.08 8.61 -3.32
N VAL A 13 30.06 8.85 -4.63
CA VAL A 13 30.31 7.83 -5.65
C VAL A 13 31.74 7.30 -5.55
N LEU A 14 32.72 8.18 -5.37
CA LEU A 14 34.14 7.80 -5.26
C LEU A 14 34.47 7.00 -3.99
N LYS A 15 33.67 7.11 -2.92
CA LYS A 15 33.81 6.26 -1.73
C LYS A 15 33.47 4.79 -2.00
N GLY A 16 32.80 4.50 -3.12
CA GLY A 16 32.57 3.13 -3.60
C GLY A 16 31.32 2.47 -3.05
N ALA A 17 30.91 1.39 -3.72
CA ALA A 17 29.66 0.67 -3.48
C ALA A 17 29.56 0.13 -2.04
N ASP A 18 30.63 -0.50 -1.54
CA ASP A 18 30.63 -1.16 -0.24
C ASP A 18 30.49 -0.15 0.90
N TRP A 19 31.06 1.06 0.76
CA TRP A 19 30.88 2.15 1.72
C TRP A 19 29.41 2.60 1.75
N ILE A 20 28.81 2.86 0.58
CA ILE A 20 27.41 3.29 0.45
C ILE A 20 26.47 2.27 1.11
N VAL A 21 26.59 0.99 0.77
CA VAL A 21 25.72 -0.06 1.31
C VAL A 21 25.87 -0.19 2.82
N ASN A 22 27.09 -0.06 3.35
CA ASN A 22 27.32 -0.11 4.79
C ASN A 22 26.69 1.08 5.52
N GLU A 23 26.77 2.29 4.98
CA GLU A 23 26.11 3.45 5.58
C GLU A 23 24.58 3.33 5.55
N VAL A 24 24.00 2.84 4.45
CA VAL A 24 22.55 2.58 4.38
C VAL A 24 22.13 1.50 5.39
N LYS A 25 22.94 0.46 5.59
CA LYS A 25 22.69 -0.54 6.65
C LYS A 25 22.75 0.06 8.04
N LYS A 26 23.80 0.84 8.34
CA LYS A 26 23.96 1.52 9.64
C LYS A 26 22.82 2.48 9.95
N SER A 27 22.26 3.13 8.92
CA SER A 27 21.12 4.03 9.08
C SER A 27 19.83 3.33 9.55
N GLY A 28 19.76 2.00 9.47
CA GLY A 28 18.55 1.25 9.81
C GLY A 28 17.38 1.47 8.84
N LEU A 29 17.64 2.00 7.64
CA LEU A 29 16.59 2.33 6.66
C LEU A 29 15.80 1.09 6.25
N GLN A 30 14.49 1.13 6.49
CA GLN A 30 13.52 0.15 6.04
C GLN A 30 12.85 0.59 4.73
N GLY A 31 12.36 -0.38 3.95
CA GLY A 31 11.68 -0.12 2.69
C GLY A 31 10.45 0.77 2.87
N ARG A 32 10.29 1.76 1.97
CA ARG A 32 9.22 2.78 1.99
C ARG A 32 8.01 2.46 1.10
N GLY A 33 7.99 1.27 0.50
CA GLY A 33 6.80 0.71 -0.14
C GLY A 33 5.88 0.12 0.93
N GLY A 34 5.45 -1.13 0.75
CA GLY A 34 4.64 -1.85 1.76
C GLY A 34 5.36 -2.94 2.55
N SER A 35 6.53 -3.41 2.10
CA SER A 35 7.15 -4.62 2.68
C SER A 35 8.00 -4.40 3.94
N GLY A 36 8.39 -3.16 4.23
CA GLY A 36 9.24 -2.84 5.39
C GLY A 36 10.63 -3.51 5.40
N PHE A 37 11.06 -4.14 4.30
CA PHE A 37 12.32 -4.89 4.26
C PHE A 37 13.54 -3.97 4.45
N PRO A 38 14.57 -4.35 5.23
CA PRO A 38 15.76 -3.50 5.43
C PRO A 38 16.47 -3.18 4.10
N SER A 39 16.50 -1.91 3.72
CA SER A 39 16.93 -1.48 2.37
C SER A 39 18.41 -1.77 2.12
N GLY A 40 19.27 -1.48 3.10
CA GLY A 40 20.71 -1.75 2.98
C GLY A 40 21.04 -3.25 2.91
N LEU A 41 20.24 -4.10 3.56
CA LEU A 41 20.37 -5.56 3.43
C LEU A 41 19.91 -6.03 2.05
N LYS A 42 18.83 -5.46 1.51
CA LYS A 42 18.32 -5.78 0.17
C LYS A 42 19.37 -5.52 -0.90
N TRP A 43 20.10 -4.42 -0.79
CA TRP A 43 21.12 -4.03 -1.77
C TRP A 43 22.30 -5.01 -1.79
N LEU A 44 22.57 -5.72 -0.70
CA LEU A 44 23.64 -6.73 -0.63
C LEU A 44 23.34 -7.99 -1.44
N PHE A 45 22.10 -8.24 -1.82
CA PHE A 45 21.76 -9.41 -2.65
C PHE A 45 22.24 -9.28 -4.09
N MET A 46 22.69 -8.09 -4.51
CA MET A 46 23.24 -7.87 -5.83
C MET A 46 24.61 -8.56 -5.98
N PRO A 47 24.87 -9.24 -7.11
CA PRO A 47 26.13 -9.94 -7.34
C PRO A 47 27.30 -8.95 -7.35
N LYS A 48 28.34 -9.24 -6.56
CA LYS A 48 29.54 -8.38 -6.47
C LYS A 48 30.43 -8.48 -7.70
N VAL A 49 30.50 -9.67 -8.28
CA VAL A 49 31.24 -9.96 -9.52
C VAL A 49 30.19 -10.10 -10.62
N SER A 50 30.33 -9.32 -11.68
CA SER A 50 29.45 -9.45 -12.84
C SER A 50 29.80 -10.73 -13.60
N ASP A 51 28.78 -11.51 -13.93
CA ASP A 51 28.83 -12.70 -14.77
C ASP A 51 28.74 -12.36 -16.27
N GLY A 52 29.01 -11.10 -16.63
CA GLY A 52 28.83 -10.56 -17.98
C GLY A 52 27.46 -9.94 -18.20
N ARG A 53 26.48 -10.17 -17.30
CA ARG A 53 25.17 -9.50 -17.39
C ARG A 53 25.21 -8.14 -16.69
N PRO A 54 24.65 -7.08 -17.32
CA PRO A 54 24.48 -5.79 -16.66
C PRO A 54 23.48 -5.92 -15.52
N SER A 55 23.83 -5.37 -14.37
CA SER A 55 22.89 -5.20 -13.26
C SER A 55 22.04 -3.96 -13.48
N TYR A 56 20.76 -4.02 -13.12
CA TYR A 56 19.83 -2.90 -13.30
C TYR A 56 19.19 -2.51 -11.98
N LEU A 57 18.97 -1.21 -11.81
CA LEU A 57 18.13 -0.67 -10.76
C LEU A 57 16.74 -0.40 -11.35
N VAL A 58 15.70 -0.92 -10.71
CA VAL A 58 14.32 -0.54 -11.04
C VAL A 58 13.75 0.23 -9.85
N VAL A 59 13.35 1.46 -10.11
CA VAL A 59 12.69 2.32 -9.13
C VAL A 59 11.20 2.22 -9.36
N ASN A 60 10.48 1.70 -8.37
CA ASN A 60 9.02 1.63 -8.40
C ASN A 60 8.45 3.02 -8.10
N ALA A 61 7.89 3.66 -9.11
CA ALA A 61 7.21 4.95 -9.04
C ALA A 61 5.76 4.85 -9.56
N ASP A 62 5.17 3.64 -9.48
CA ASP A 62 3.78 3.39 -9.85
C ASP A 62 2.83 3.91 -8.76
N GLU A 63 3.07 3.57 -7.50
CA GLU A 63 2.21 4.03 -6.38
C GLU A 63 0.71 3.79 -6.65
N SER A 64 0.37 2.55 -6.98
CA SER A 64 -1.02 2.12 -7.22
C SER A 64 -1.79 1.80 -5.94
N GLU A 65 -1.18 1.98 -4.76
CA GLU A 65 -1.83 1.74 -3.46
C GLU A 65 -2.83 2.84 -3.06
N LEU A 66 -4.04 2.43 -2.70
CA LEU A 66 -5.12 3.34 -2.28
C LEU A 66 -4.70 4.25 -1.12
N GLY A 67 -4.89 5.56 -1.31
CA GLY A 67 -4.56 6.59 -0.31
C GLY A 67 -3.10 7.03 -0.30
N THR A 68 -2.24 6.45 -1.13
CA THR A 68 -0.82 6.80 -1.22
C THR A 68 -0.62 7.84 -2.33
N CYS A 69 0.09 8.92 -2.01
CA CYS A 69 0.48 9.96 -2.98
C CYS A 69 1.86 10.56 -2.67
N LYS A 70 2.67 9.90 -1.84
CA LYS A 70 4.00 10.39 -1.44
C LYS A 70 4.99 10.35 -2.61
N ASP A 71 4.96 9.31 -3.43
CA ASP A 71 5.88 9.13 -4.55
C ASP A 71 5.56 10.14 -5.64
N ARG A 72 4.27 10.38 -5.87
CA ARG A 72 3.77 11.49 -6.69
C ARG A 72 4.33 12.85 -6.25
N GLU A 73 4.27 13.17 -4.95
CA GLU A 73 4.78 14.46 -4.47
C GLU A 73 6.31 14.59 -4.64
N ILE A 74 7.07 13.50 -4.44
CA ILE A 74 8.52 13.46 -4.69
C ILE A 74 8.81 13.71 -6.17
N MET A 75 8.12 13.02 -7.07
CA MET A 75 8.34 13.17 -8.52
C MET A 75 8.01 14.57 -9.03
N ARG A 76 6.99 15.22 -8.47
CA ARG A 76 6.55 16.55 -8.92
C ARG A 76 7.41 17.67 -8.36
N HIS A 77 7.69 17.65 -7.07
CA HIS A 77 8.28 18.80 -6.37
C HIS A 77 9.80 18.69 -6.18
N ASP A 78 10.32 17.46 -6.12
CA ASP A 78 11.74 17.16 -5.87
C ASP A 78 12.31 16.05 -6.79
N PRO A 79 12.14 16.12 -8.13
CA PRO A 79 12.63 15.08 -9.03
C PRO A 79 14.16 14.91 -9.00
N HIS A 80 14.91 15.99 -8.75
CA HIS A 80 16.36 15.93 -8.66
C HIS A 80 16.86 15.05 -7.51
N LYS A 81 16.11 14.98 -6.40
CA LYS A 81 16.43 14.13 -5.24
C LYS A 81 16.23 12.65 -5.58
N LEU A 82 15.18 12.34 -6.33
CA LEU A 82 14.93 11.00 -6.85
C LEU A 82 16.05 10.56 -7.79
N LEU A 83 16.45 11.42 -8.72
CA LEU A 83 17.53 11.13 -9.69
C LEU A 83 18.89 10.97 -9.02
N GLU A 84 19.22 11.82 -8.05
CA GLU A 84 20.43 11.67 -7.24
C GLU A 84 20.41 10.35 -6.45
N GLY A 85 19.26 10.00 -5.87
CA GLY A 85 19.04 8.72 -5.22
C GLY A 85 19.24 7.53 -6.16
N CYS A 86 18.77 7.62 -7.41
CA CYS A 86 19.00 6.60 -8.43
C CYS A 86 20.50 6.39 -8.71
N LEU A 87 21.27 7.48 -8.79
CA LEU A 87 22.72 7.40 -9.01
C LEU A 87 23.42 6.76 -7.81
N ILE A 88 23.13 7.21 -6.58
CA ILE A 88 23.77 6.70 -5.37
C ILE A 88 23.40 5.22 -5.13
N ALA A 89 22.12 4.87 -5.26
CA ALA A 89 21.67 3.49 -5.14
C ALA A 89 22.22 2.62 -6.27
N GLY A 90 22.29 3.15 -7.50
CA GLY A 90 22.88 2.47 -8.65
C GLY A 90 24.34 2.12 -8.41
N VAL A 91 25.15 3.07 -7.92
CA VAL A 91 26.54 2.80 -7.56
C VAL A 91 26.64 1.81 -6.41
N GLY A 92 25.81 1.96 -5.36
CA GLY A 92 25.76 1.03 -4.23
C GLY A 92 25.44 -0.41 -4.65
N MET A 93 24.56 -0.58 -5.62
CA MET A 93 24.13 -1.87 -6.16
C MET A 93 24.93 -2.34 -7.38
N ARG A 94 25.95 -1.57 -7.82
CA ARG A 94 26.75 -1.83 -9.02
C ARG A 94 25.88 -1.95 -10.29
N ALA A 95 24.79 -1.19 -10.35
CA ALA A 95 23.89 -1.15 -11.49
C ALA A 95 24.47 -0.32 -12.64
N SER A 96 24.22 -0.77 -13.87
CA SER A 96 24.61 -0.13 -15.13
C SER A 96 23.60 0.93 -15.57
N ALA A 97 22.32 0.67 -15.34
CA ALA A 97 21.24 1.62 -15.64
C ALA A 97 20.15 1.57 -14.58
N ALA A 98 19.42 2.69 -14.46
CA ALA A 98 18.25 2.83 -13.60
C ALA A 98 17.00 3.06 -14.46
N TYR A 99 15.98 2.22 -14.29
CA TYR A 99 14.67 2.36 -14.92
C TYR A 99 13.66 2.81 -13.86
N ILE A 100 13.10 4.01 -14.04
CA ILE A 100 12.04 4.53 -13.18
C ILE A 100 10.71 4.13 -13.82
N TYR A 101 10.00 3.21 -13.17
CA TYR A 101 8.69 2.76 -13.64
C TYR A 101 7.63 3.72 -13.09
N ILE A 102 7.32 4.75 -13.88
CA ILE A 102 6.33 5.77 -13.53
C ILE A 102 4.93 5.27 -13.91
N ARG A 103 3.97 5.52 -13.02
CA ARG A 103 2.56 5.25 -13.28
C ARG A 103 2.05 5.91 -14.56
N GLY A 104 1.25 5.18 -15.33
CA GLY A 104 0.68 5.68 -16.58
C GLY A 104 -0.22 6.91 -16.41
N GLU A 105 -0.90 7.05 -15.27
CA GLU A 105 -1.78 8.19 -14.97
C GLU A 105 -1.04 9.49 -14.62
N TYR A 106 0.25 9.42 -14.23
CA TYR A 106 1.05 10.56 -13.77
C TYR A 106 1.55 11.46 -14.92
N VAL A 107 0.67 11.81 -15.87
CA VAL A 107 1.01 12.57 -17.09
C VAL A 107 1.07 14.08 -16.86
N ASN A 108 0.17 14.67 -16.05
CA ASN A 108 0.08 16.12 -15.76
C ASN A 108 -1.00 16.36 -14.69
N GLU A 109 -0.70 16.25 -13.39
CA GLU A 109 -1.81 15.97 -12.48
C GLU A 109 -2.58 17.17 -11.89
N ARG A 110 -3.87 17.11 -12.20
CA ARG A 110 -5.05 17.87 -11.79
C ARG A 110 -5.17 18.23 -10.31
N HIS A 111 -5.78 19.41 -10.14
CA HIS A 111 -6.18 20.09 -8.91
C HIS A 111 -6.96 19.22 -7.92
N VAL A 112 -6.59 19.32 -6.63
CA VAL A 112 -7.42 18.90 -5.50
C VAL A 112 -7.32 19.96 -4.39
N ASN A 113 -8.46 20.42 -3.87
CA ASN A 113 -8.59 21.61 -3.01
C ASN A 113 -8.27 21.40 -1.51
N LYS A 114 -7.30 20.54 -1.16
CA LYS A 114 -6.61 20.30 0.16
C LYS A 114 -6.71 18.90 0.82
N PRO A 115 -6.17 17.84 0.21
CA PRO A 115 -5.46 16.74 0.88
C PRO A 115 -3.98 17.14 1.09
N CYS A 116 -3.31 16.68 2.16
CA CYS A 116 -1.89 16.98 2.41
C CYS A 116 -1.04 15.73 2.65
N THR A 117 0.15 15.72 2.05
CA THR A 117 1.23 14.76 2.33
C THR A 117 2.28 15.47 3.17
N VAL A 118 2.66 14.90 4.32
CA VAL A 118 3.61 15.52 5.24
C VAL A 118 4.69 14.51 5.61
N GLU A 119 5.95 14.88 5.43
CA GLU A 119 7.09 14.10 5.91
C GLU A 119 7.28 14.31 7.43
N LYS A 120 7.36 13.22 8.19
CA LYS A 120 7.57 13.22 9.64
C LYS A 120 8.46 12.05 10.06
N GLU A 121 9.07 12.20 11.24
CA GLU A 121 9.89 11.17 11.87
C GLU A 121 9.07 9.90 12.12
N MET A 122 9.67 8.75 11.83
CA MET A 122 9.09 7.46 12.18
C MET A 122 8.99 7.33 13.71
N SER A 123 7.90 6.74 14.20
CA SER A 123 7.57 6.61 15.64
C SER A 123 6.84 7.79 16.28
N ILE A 124 6.43 8.82 15.51
CA ILE A 124 5.42 9.77 15.98
C ILE A 124 4.14 9.03 16.38
N SER A 125 3.55 9.41 17.52
CA SER A 125 2.30 8.77 17.92
C SER A 125 1.23 9.08 16.88
N LEU A 126 0.50 8.04 16.46
CA LEU A 126 -0.57 8.13 15.48
C LEU A 126 -1.61 9.20 15.87
N LYS A 127 -1.90 9.31 17.18
CA LYS A 127 -2.79 10.31 17.79
C LYS A 127 -2.27 11.74 17.62
N GLU A 128 -0.97 11.94 17.66
CA GLU A 128 -0.32 13.24 17.49
C GLU A 128 -0.24 13.63 16.00
N LEU A 129 0.10 12.69 15.11
CA LEU A 129 0.04 12.89 13.67
C LEU A 129 -1.37 13.34 13.23
N ILE A 130 -2.40 12.66 13.75
CA ILE A 130 -3.80 13.05 13.58
C ILE A 130 -4.08 14.45 14.06
N LYS A 131 -3.83 14.73 15.35
CA LYS A 131 -4.28 15.98 15.96
C LYS A 131 -3.57 17.20 15.38
N ARG A 132 -2.30 17.05 15.00
CA ARG A 132 -1.51 18.14 14.43
C ARG A 132 -1.72 18.31 12.92
N HIS A 133 -2.01 17.23 12.19
CA HIS A 133 -1.95 17.25 10.73
C HIS A 133 -3.19 16.68 10.00
N CYS A 134 -3.92 15.68 10.53
CA CYS A 134 -4.82 14.86 9.69
C CYS A 134 -6.20 14.41 10.26
N GLY A 135 -6.58 14.65 11.51
CA GLY A 135 -7.96 14.43 11.99
C GLY A 135 -8.49 13.00 12.34
N GLY A 136 -7.83 11.87 12.06
CA GLY A 136 -8.20 10.49 12.58
C GLY A 136 -7.49 9.31 11.86
N VAL A 137 -7.22 8.10 12.43
CA VAL A 137 -6.44 6.98 11.74
C VAL A 137 -6.76 5.55 12.24
N ARG A 138 -6.51 4.50 11.39
CA ARG A 138 -5.77 3.23 11.69
C ARG A 138 -5.00 2.65 10.45
N GLY A 139 -3.73 2.21 10.59
CA GLY A 139 -2.99 1.24 9.70
C GLY A 139 -1.66 1.71 9.05
N LEU A 140 -0.60 0.88 9.03
CA LEU A 140 0.73 1.18 8.44
C LEU A 140 1.12 0.19 7.32
N GLY A 141 0.96 0.61 6.07
CA GLY A 141 1.55 0.03 4.85
C GLY A 141 2.58 1.01 4.25
N THR A 142 2.30 1.61 3.09
CA THR A 142 3.02 2.76 2.49
C THR A 142 3.01 4.05 3.34
N ALA A 143 2.62 3.94 4.61
CA ALA A 143 2.26 5.04 5.52
C ALA A 143 1.09 5.93 5.01
N ALA A 144 0.31 5.45 4.03
CA ALA A 144 -0.95 6.06 3.66
C ALA A 144 -2.01 5.84 4.75
N VAL A 145 -2.50 6.94 5.30
CA VAL A 145 -3.53 6.95 6.33
C VAL A 145 -4.88 7.32 5.69
N ILE A 146 -5.84 6.40 5.71
CA ILE A 146 -7.21 6.68 5.27
C ILE A 146 -8.08 6.94 6.50
N VAL A 147 -8.64 8.14 6.59
CA VAL A 147 -9.52 8.58 7.68
C VAL A 147 -10.97 8.39 7.27
N LYS A 148 -11.76 7.72 8.11
CA LYS A 148 -13.21 7.65 7.99
C LYS A 148 -13.85 8.14 9.28
N ASP A 149 -14.81 9.04 9.15
CA ASP A 149 -15.62 9.54 10.26
C ASP A 149 -16.77 8.57 10.59
N LYS A 150 -17.53 8.86 11.66
CA LYS A 150 -18.68 8.04 12.04
C LYS A 150 -19.85 8.12 11.04
N SER A 151 -19.90 9.18 10.22
CA SER A 151 -20.89 9.34 9.14
C SER A 151 -20.70 8.32 8.03
N THR A 152 -19.46 7.86 7.82
CA THR A 152 -19.15 6.96 6.73
C THR A 152 -19.64 5.54 7.02
N ASP A 153 -20.27 4.94 6.01
CA ASP A 153 -20.49 3.51 6.02
C ASP A 153 -19.18 2.76 5.81
N VAL A 154 -18.62 2.25 6.91
CA VAL A 154 -17.41 1.43 6.91
C VAL A 154 -17.56 0.16 6.08
N VAL A 155 -18.74 -0.46 6.02
CA VAL A 155 -18.93 -1.71 5.26
C VAL A 155 -18.88 -1.44 3.77
N ASP A 156 -19.53 -0.36 3.32
CA ASP A 156 -19.46 0.12 1.93
C ASP A 156 -18.03 0.55 1.55
N ALA A 157 -17.33 1.26 2.44
CA ALA A 157 -15.95 1.65 2.20
C ALA A 157 -15.05 0.42 1.99
N ILE A 158 -15.18 -0.62 2.82
CA ILE A 158 -14.40 -1.86 2.66
C ILE A 158 -14.87 -2.67 1.45
N ALA A 159 -16.17 -2.69 1.12
CA ALA A 159 -16.68 -3.32 -0.10
C ALA A 159 -16.05 -2.68 -1.34
N ARG A 160 -15.90 -1.35 -1.33
CA ARG A 160 -15.21 -0.61 -2.39
C ARG A 160 -13.71 -0.94 -2.46
N LEU A 161 -13.04 -1.15 -1.32
CA LEU A 161 -11.65 -1.66 -1.31
C LEU A 161 -11.57 -3.05 -1.92
N SER A 162 -12.49 -3.97 -1.56
CA SER A 162 -12.53 -5.31 -2.15
C SER A 162 -12.76 -5.27 -3.67
N TYR A 163 -13.62 -4.36 -4.15
CA TYR A 163 -13.79 -4.13 -5.59
C TYR A 163 -12.49 -3.67 -6.25
N PHE A 164 -11.76 -2.74 -5.64
CA PHE A 164 -10.47 -2.28 -6.15
C PHE A 164 -9.50 -3.44 -6.31
N TYR A 165 -9.34 -4.28 -5.28
CA TYR A 165 -8.44 -5.44 -5.37
C TYR A 165 -8.88 -6.48 -6.41
N LYS A 166 -10.19 -6.66 -6.62
CA LYS A 166 -10.70 -7.47 -7.73
C LYS A 166 -10.34 -6.87 -9.10
N HIS A 167 -10.42 -5.55 -9.23
CA HIS A 167 -10.16 -4.84 -10.49
C HIS A 167 -8.67 -4.83 -10.84
N GLU A 168 -7.82 -4.51 -9.86
CA GLU A 168 -6.36 -4.42 -10.01
C GLU A 168 -5.64 -5.76 -9.86
N SER A 169 -6.36 -6.86 -9.67
CA SER A 169 -5.76 -8.19 -9.70
C SER A 169 -5.34 -8.54 -11.13
N CYS A 170 -4.08 -8.94 -11.31
CA CYS A 170 -3.57 -9.46 -12.59
C CYS A 170 -4.15 -10.84 -12.95
N ARG A 171 -4.87 -11.50 -12.02
CA ARG A 171 -5.55 -12.78 -12.20
C ARG A 171 -4.66 -14.00 -12.49
N GLN A 172 -3.37 -13.93 -12.16
CA GLN A 172 -2.43 -15.03 -12.40
C GLN A 172 -2.70 -16.26 -11.51
N CYS A 173 -2.74 -16.09 -10.18
CA CYS A 173 -3.00 -17.20 -9.25
C CYS A 173 -4.49 -17.37 -8.94
N THR A 174 -4.95 -18.61 -8.90
CA THR A 174 -6.37 -18.96 -8.66
C THR A 174 -6.92 -18.39 -7.34
N PRO A 175 -6.22 -18.50 -6.20
CA PRO A 175 -6.75 -17.97 -4.93
C PRO A 175 -7.01 -16.46 -4.97
N CYS A 176 -6.17 -15.69 -5.63
CA CYS A 176 -6.41 -14.26 -5.82
C CYS A 176 -7.49 -13.99 -6.88
N ARG A 177 -7.40 -14.64 -8.05
CA ARG A 177 -8.29 -14.41 -9.20
C ARG A 177 -9.75 -14.65 -8.84
N GLU A 178 -10.05 -15.80 -8.25
CA GLU A 178 -11.42 -16.19 -7.89
C GLU A 178 -11.79 -15.62 -6.53
N GLY A 179 -10.88 -15.72 -5.55
CA GLY A 179 -11.13 -15.33 -4.18
C GLY A 179 -11.44 -13.84 -4.02
N THR A 180 -10.72 -12.95 -4.71
CA THR A 180 -11.03 -11.50 -4.65
C THR A 180 -12.40 -11.17 -5.25
N GLY A 181 -12.82 -11.92 -6.27
CA GLY A 181 -14.17 -11.83 -6.83
C GLY A 181 -15.24 -12.23 -5.82
N TRP A 182 -15.04 -13.37 -5.15
CA TRP A 182 -15.95 -13.85 -4.10
C TRP A 182 -16.01 -12.89 -2.91
N LEU A 183 -14.86 -12.39 -2.43
CA LEU A 183 -14.80 -11.39 -1.37
C LEU A 183 -15.66 -10.17 -1.72
N TRP A 184 -15.51 -9.62 -2.92
CA TRP A 184 -16.31 -8.48 -3.36
C TRP A 184 -17.80 -8.79 -3.42
N MET A 185 -18.20 -9.94 -4.00
CA MET A 185 -19.61 -10.34 -4.09
C MET A 185 -20.27 -10.49 -2.72
N ILE A 186 -19.59 -11.12 -1.77
CA ILE A 186 -20.09 -11.26 -0.40
C ILE A 186 -20.15 -9.88 0.28
N MET A 187 -19.15 -9.04 0.08
CA MET A 187 -19.12 -7.68 0.65
C MET A 187 -20.23 -6.77 0.11
N GLU A 188 -20.59 -6.85 -1.18
CA GLU A 188 -21.73 -6.12 -1.75
C GLU A 188 -23.06 -6.55 -1.12
N ARG A 189 -23.22 -7.85 -0.85
CA ARG A 189 -24.39 -8.39 -0.14
C ARG A 189 -24.44 -7.95 1.32
N LEU A 190 -23.32 -8.06 2.04
CA LEU A 190 -23.21 -7.61 3.43
C LEU A 190 -23.40 -6.09 3.58
N LYS A 191 -23.03 -5.31 2.57
CA LYS A 191 -23.28 -3.86 2.53
C LYS A 191 -24.78 -3.58 2.62
N VAL A 192 -25.62 -4.27 1.85
CA VAL A 192 -27.08 -4.07 1.85
C VAL A 192 -27.80 -4.85 2.96
N GLY A 193 -27.17 -5.89 3.51
CA GLY A 193 -27.73 -6.76 4.54
C GLY A 193 -28.36 -8.05 4.02
N ASN A 194 -28.25 -8.33 2.72
CA ASN A 194 -28.78 -9.53 2.06
C ASN A 194 -27.81 -10.72 2.21
N SER A 195 -27.57 -11.13 3.45
CA SER A 195 -26.61 -12.17 3.83
C SER A 195 -27.04 -12.87 5.11
N ASN A 196 -26.59 -14.11 5.31
CA ASN A 196 -26.82 -14.85 6.55
C ASN A 196 -25.70 -14.60 7.57
N LEU A 197 -25.98 -14.79 8.87
CA LEU A 197 -24.96 -14.61 9.92
C LEU A 197 -23.76 -15.56 9.72
N GLU A 198 -23.99 -16.78 9.25
CA GLU A 198 -22.95 -17.77 8.94
C GLU A 198 -22.03 -17.33 7.79
N GLU A 199 -22.51 -16.47 6.88
CA GLU A 199 -21.69 -15.97 5.78
C GLU A 199 -20.55 -15.06 6.27
N ILE A 200 -20.66 -14.48 7.48
CA ILE A 200 -19.57 -13.71 8.07
C ILE A 200 -18.40 -14.63 8.41
N ASP A 201 -18.68 -15.82 8.94
CA ASP A 201 -17.65 -16.81 9.27
C ASP A 201 -17.10 -17.48 8.01
N MET A 202 -17.96 -17.75 7.02
CA MET A 202 -17.52 -18.20 5.70
C MET A 202 -16.59 -17.16 5.05
N LEU A 203 -16.94 -15.87 5.10
CA LEU A 203 -16.10 -14.79 4.57
C LEU A 203 -14.75 -14.74 5.26
N GLN A 204 -14.72 -14.91 6.59
CA GLN A 204 -13.48 -15.00 7.35
C GLN A 204 -12.63 -16.19 6.92
N GLU A 205 -13.23 -17.34 6.59
CA GLU A 205 -12.50 -18.50 6.09
C GLU A 205 -11.96 -18.29 4.67
N VAL A 206 -12.77 -17.71 3.78
CA VAL A 206 -12.33 -17.34 2.42
C VAL A 206 -11.11 -16.41 2.48
N THR A 207 -11.10 -15.42 3.38
CA THR A 207 -9.92 -14.55 3.52
C THR A 207 -8.66 -15.31 3.92
N LYS A 208 -8.76 -16.35 4.77
CA LYS A 208 -7.61 -17.18 5.17
C LYS A 208 -7.14 -18.12 4.07
N GLN A 209 -8.06 -18.56 3.20
CA GLN A 209 -7.71 -19.36 2.02
C GLN A 209 -6.98 -18.53 0.96
N ILE A 210 -7.22 -17.21 0.92
CA ILE A 210 -6.49 -16.29 0.03
C ILE A 210 -5.14 -15.95 0.64
N GLU A 211 -5.12 -15.61 1.93
CA GLU A 211 -3.91 -15.25 2.67
C GLU A 211 -2.89 -16.40 2.63
N GLY A 212 -1.64 -16.09 2.27
CA GLY A 212 -0.54 -17.07 2.22
C GLY A 212 -0.58 -18.09 1.07
N HIS A 213 -1.66 -18.15 0.28
CA HIS A 213 -1.80 -19.07 -0.86
C HIS A 213 -1.70 -18.37 -2.22
N THR A 214 -1.26 -17.12 -2.24
CA THR A 214 -1.11 -16.32 -3.46
C THR A 214 0.36 -16.14 -3.85
N ILE A 215 0.63 -15.87 -5.14
CA ILE A 215 2.00 -15.71 -5.66
C ILE A 215 2.62 -14.41 -5.14
N CYS A 216 1.83 -13.34 -5.06
CA CYS A 216 2.27 -12.04 -4.56
C CYS A 216 1.38 -11.58 -3.41
N ALA A 217 1.86 -10.59 -2.65
CA ALA A 217 1.17 -10.06 -1.48
C ALA A 217 -0.13 -9.29 -1.78
N LEU A 218 -0.57 -9.20 -3.05
CA LEU A 218 -1.87 -8.61 -3.38
C LEU A 218 -3.03 -9.43 -2.78
N GLY A 219 -2.88 -10.75 -2.70
CA GLY A 219 -3.86 -11.61 -2.02
C GLY A 219 -4.03 -11.25 -0.55
N ASP A 220 -2.92 -11.13 0.17
CA ASP A 220 -2.91 -10.73 1.58
C ASP A 220 -3.49 -9.31 1.74
N ALA A 221 -3.10 -8.38 0.87
CA ALA A 221 -3.61 -7.00 0.84
C ALA A 221 -5.12 -6.93 0.59
N ALA A 222 -5.70 -7.87 -0.16
CA ALA A 222 -7.14 -7.98 -0.38
C ALA A 222 -7.87 -8.64 0.79
N ALA A 223 -7.23 -9.59 1.48
CA ALA A 223 -7.81 -10.32 2.62
C ALA A 223 -7.85 -9.46 3.89
N TRP A 224 -6.77 -8.76 4.24
CA TRP A 224 -6.63 -8.04 5.51
C TRP A 224 -7.68 -6.95 5.77
N PRO A 225 -8.14 -6.15 4.80
CA PRO A 225 -9.22 -5.17 5.03
C PRO A 225 -10.52 -5.84 5.47
N VAL A 226 -10.86 -6.98 4.87
CA VAL A 226 -12.06 -7.75 5.20
C VAL A 226 -11.90 -8.41 6.57
N GLN A 227 -10.76 -9.04 6.85
CA GLN A 227 -10.46 -9.59 8.18
C GLN A 227 -10.51 -8.52 9.28
N GLY A 228 -9.97 -7.33 8.99
CA GLY A 228 -10.01 -6.18 9.88
C GLY A 228 -11.43 -5.69 10.14
N LEU A 229 -12.27 -5.63 9.10
CA LEU A 229 -13.69 -5.30 9.22
C LEU A 229 -14.42 -6.30 10.11
N ILE A 230 -14.27 -7.60 9.85
CA ILE A 230 -14.91 -8.65 10.65
C ILE A 230 -14.45 -8.55 12.10
N ARG A 231 -13.14 -8.49 12.35
CA ARG A 231 -12.61 -8.44 13.73
C ARG A 231 -13.11 -7.25 14.55
N HIS A 232 -13.24 -6.06 13.95
CA HIS A 232 -13.56 -4.82 14.69
C HIS A 232 -15.02 -4.38 14.59
N PHE A 233 -15.73 -4.78 13.52
CA PHE A 233 -17.07 -4.31 13.20
C PHE A 233 -18.07 -5.44 12.94
N ARG A 234 -17.77 -6.69 13.34
CA ARG A 234 -18.74 -7.80 13.31
C ARG A 234 -20.11 -7.46 13.90
N PRO A 235 -20.23 -6.80 15.08
CA PRO A 235 -21.53 -6.40 15.60
C PRO A 235 -22.34 -5.49 14.65
N LYS A 236 -21.66 -4.65 13.85
CA LYS A 236 -22.32 -3.80 12.85
C LYS A 236 -22.81 -4.60 11.64
N LEU A 237 -22.07 -5.63 11.23
CA LEU A 237 -22.48 -6.56 10.16
C LEU A 237 -23.70 -7.38 10.59
N GLU A 238 -23.65 -7.98 11.78
CA GLU A 238 -24.76 -8.77 12.32
C GLU A 238 -26.02 -7.92 12.49
N ARG A 239 -25.88 -6.67 12.94
CA ARG A 239 -27.00 -5.73 13.06
C ARG A 239 -27.64 -5.45 11.69
N ARG A 240 -26.85 -5.23 10.63
CA ARG A 240 -27.37 -4.99 9.28
C ARG A 240 -28.19 -6.15 8.76
N ILE A 241 -27.71 -7.37 8.98
CA ILE A 241 -28.40 -8.59 8.57
C ILE A 241 -29.75 -8.68 9.29
N LYS A 242 -29.77 -8.48 10.61
CA LYS A 242 -31.02 -8.48 11.40
C LYS A 242 -32.01 -7.41 10.93
N GLU A 243 -31.54 -6.18 10.72
CA GLU A 243 -32.36 -5.07 10.20
C GLU A 243 -32.93 -5.38 8.81
N SER A 244 -32.21 -6.14 7.97
CA SER A 244 -32.71 -6.56 6.65
C SER A 244 -33.80 -7.61 6.77
N VAL A 245 -33.61 -8.64 7.60
CA VAL A 245 -34.61 -9.68 7.85
C VAL A 245 -35.88 -9.10 8.46
N GLU A 246 -35.76 -8.17 9.40
CA GLU A 246 -36.91 -7.47 9.97
C GLU A 246 -37.68 -6.66 8.92
N ARG A 247 -36.98 -5.98 7.99
CA ARG A 247 -37.62 -5.29 6.87
C ARG A 247 -38.36 -6.26 5.94
N GLU A 248 -37.74 -7.37 5.57
CA GLU A 248 -38.36 -8.37 4.70
C GLU A 248 -39.62 -8.98 5.34
N LEU A 249 -39.59 -9.25 6.64
CA LEU A 249 -40.75 -9.74 7.38
C LEU A 249 -41.89 -8.71 7.44
N LEU A 250 -41.55 -7.42 7.60
CA LEU A 250 -42.52 -6.32 7.57
C LEU A 250 -43.13 -6.13 6.18
N GLU A 251 -42.32 -6.18 5.12
CA GLU A 251 -42.79 -6.08 3.73
C GLU A 251 -43.65 -7.27 3.31
N ALA A 252 -43.36 -8.47 3.81
CA ALA A 252 -44.17 -9.67 3.56
C ALA A 252 -45.49 -9.70 4.35
N ALA A 253 -45.63 -8.85 5.37
CA ALA A 253 -46.84 -8.74 6.20
C ALA A 253 -47.84 -7.67 5.70
N VAL A 254 -47.49 -6.93 4.65
CA VAL A 254 -48.32 -5.91 3.97
C VAL A 254 -48.91 -6.50 2.68
#